data_AF-A0A359LYT7-F1
#
_entry.id   AF-A0A359LYT7-F1
#
_cell.length_a   1.000
_cell.length_b   1.000
_cell.length_c   1.000
_cell.angle_alpha   90.00
_cell.angle_beta   90.00
_cell.angle_gamma   90.00
#
_symmetry.space_group_name_H-M   'P 1'
#
loop_
_entity.id
_entity.type
_entity.pdbx_description
1 polymer ?
#
loop_
_entity_poly.entity_id
_entity_poly.type
_entity_poly.pdbx_seq_one_letter_code
_entity_poly.pdbx_strand_id
1 'polypeptide(L)'
;NSDAQTAAQGGELPPFPRGQLRKELEDLLFSKEKGFVTDPMKVPNGFLILKVDEKHSAGLAQMDEVENEIRGKLFGPLYEPKVREYLTKLRMDAFLEIREGWEDTGAAPGKSTKWQDPAQLKPETVTKEEVASRTRRKRLLWLVPIPGTKAEAKSSSR
;
A
#
# COMPACT_ATOMS: atom_id res chain seq x y z
N ASN A 1 16.30 46.91 4.67
CA ASN A 1 14.99 46.33 5.01
C ASN A 1 14.19 46.22 3.72
N SER A 2 13.71 45.01 3.40
CA SER A 2 12.92 44.72 2.20
C SER A 2 11.43 44.76 2.53
N ASP A 3 10.62 45.37 1.67
CA ASP A 3 9.16 45.48 1.83
C ASP A 3 8.40 44.31 1.17
N ALA A 4 9.11 43.28 0.71
CA ALA A 4 8.51 42.09 0.10
C ALA A 4 7.79 41.22 1.16
N GLN A 5 6.68 40.58 0.76
CA GLN A 5 5.91 39.68 1.64
C GLN A 5 6.76 38.55 2.24
N THR A 6 7.78 38.10 1.51
CA THR A 6 8.68 37.02 1.93
C THR A 6 9.89 37.52 2.71
N ALA A 7 9.99 38.82 3.02
CA ALA A 7 11.13 39.39 3.75
C ALA A 7 11.32 38.74 5.13
N ALA A 8 10.24 38.37 5.83
CA ALA A 8 10.29 37.67 7.11
C ALA A 8 10.88 36.24 6.99
N GLN A 9 10.80 35.63 5.81
CA GLN A 9 11.32 34.31 5.48
C GLN A 9 12.61 34.40 4.65
N GLY A 10 13.37 35.49 4.79
CA GLY A 10 14.64 35.66 4.08
C GLY A 10 14.51 35.86 2.56
N GLY A 11 13.30 36.11 2.06
CA GLY A 11 13.03 36.28 0.63
C GLY A 11 12.78 34.97 -0.13
N GLU A 12 12.54 33.85 0.57
CA GLU A 12 12.24 32.56 -0.06
C GLU A 12 10.94 32.62 -0.88
N LEU A 13 10.95 32.01 -2.06
CA LEU A 13 9.82 31.99 -2.98
C LEU A 13 9.40 30.54 -3.27
N PRO A 14 8.10 30.26 -3.45
CA PRO A 14 7.64 28.93 -3.82
C PRO A 14 8.15 28.51 -5.21
N PRO A 15 8.17 27.20 -5.51
CA PRO A 15 8.57 26.71 -6.84
C PRO A 15 7.69 27.27 -7.96
N PHE A 16 8.31 27.80 -9.01
CA PHE A 16 7.61 28.30 -10.19
C PHE A 16 7.68 27.28 -11.34
N PRO A 17 6.55 26.83 -11.90
CA PRO A 17 6.55 26.09 -13.16
C PRO A 17 6.89 27.01 -14.33
N ARG A 18 7.40 26.42 -15.41
CA ARG A 18 7.60 27.13 -16.69
C ARG A 18 6.28 27.73 -17.18
N GLY A 19 6.33 28.95 -17.70
CA GLY A 19 5.20 29.73 -18.19
C GLY A 19 4.57 30.69 -17.17
N GLN A 20 4.98 30.67 -15.89
CA GLN A 20 4.47 31.60 -14.87
C GLN A 20 5.34 32.84 -14.66
N LEU A 21 6.57 32.86 -15.17
CA LEU A 21 7.47 34.00 -15.11
C LEU A 21 7.48 34.76 -16.43
N ARG A 22 7.95 36.02 -16.40
CA ARG A 22 8.23 36.76 -17.64
C ARG A 22 9.26 35.97 -18.44
N LYS A 23 9.05 35.85 -19.75
CA LYS A 23 9.88 35.01 -20.63
C LYS A 23 11.39 35.26 -20.47
N GLU A 24 11.79 36.52 -20.41
CA GLU A 24 13.20 36.93 -20.22
C GLU A 24 13.80 36.42 -18.90
N LEU A 25 13.01 36.47 -17.81
CA LEU A 25 13.40 35.96 -16.50
C LEU A 25 13.46 34.44 -16.48
N GLU A 26 12.46 33.81 -17.09
CA GLU A 26 12.37 32.37 -17.17
C GLU A 26 13.57 31.80 -17.93
N ASP A 27 13.87 32.34 -19.11
CA ASP A 27 14.99 31.90 -19.93
C ASP A 27 16.33 32.10 -19.19
N LEU A 28 16.49 33.20 -18.44
CA LEU A 28 17.68 33.45 -17.63
C LEU A 28 17.80 32.48 -16.45
N LEU A 29 16.76 32.31 -15.64
CA LEU A 29 16.80 31.50 -14.42
C LEU A 29 16.86 30.00 -14.73
N PHE A 30 16.10 29.52 -15.72
CA PHE A 30 16.07 28.11 -16.09
C PHE A 30 17.27 27.69 -16.95
N SER A 31 18.02 28.62 -17.56
CA SER A 31 19.28 28.28 -18.26
C SER A 31 20.47 28.14 -17.30
N LYS A 32 20.43 28.78 -16.14
CA LYS A 32 21.52 28.78 -15.16
C LYS A 32 21.42 27.61 -14.17
N GLU A 33 22.48 27.44 -13.39
CA GLU A 33 22.61 26.40 -12.36
C GLU A 33 22.19 26.91 -10.98
N LYS A 34 22.00 25.97 -10.04
CA LYS A 34 21.76 26.27 -8.61
C LYS A 34 22.88 27.18 -8.08
N GLY A 35 22.49 28.20 -7.33
CA GLY A 35 23.37 29.21 -6.75
C GLY A 35 23.59 30.45 -7.62
N PHE A 36 23.10 30.48 -8.87
CA PHE A 36 23.19 31.67 -9.72
C PHE A 36 22.37 32.83 -9.14
N VAL A 37 22.95 34.04 -9.14
CA VAL A 37 22.31 35.29 -8.70
C VAL A 37 22.16 36.21 -9.91
N THR A 38 20.98 36.77 -10.12
CA THR A 38 20.72 37.70 -11.23
C THR A 38 21.27 39.09 -10.94
N ASP A 39 21.54 39.86 -11.99
CA ASP A 39 21.79 41.29 -11.86
C ASP A 39 20.54 42.02 -11.31
N PRO A 40 20.70 43.22 -10.68
CA PRO A 40 19.58 44.01 -10.19
C PRO A 40 18.66 44.43 -11.34
N MET A 41 17.42 43.94 -11.33
CA MET A 41 16.43 44.27 -12.35
C MET A 41 15.48 45.35 -11.86
N LYS A 42 15.20 46.32 -12.72
CA LYS A 42 14.29 47.41 -12.40
C LYS A 42 12.83 46.92 -12.48
N VAL A 43 12.13 47.00 -11.35
CA VAL A 43 10.69 46.77 -11.25
C VAL A 43 10.00 48.09 -10.87
N PRO A 44 8.69 48.26 -11.14
CA PRO A 44 7.99 49.53 -10.89
C PRO A 44 8.15 50.06 -9.45
N ASN A 45 8.34 49.15 -8.50
CA ASN A 45 8.46 49.40 -7.07
C ASN A 45 9.87 49.15 -6.51
N GLY A 46 10.93 49.16 -7.34
CA GLY A 46 12.31 49.06 -6.86
C GLY A 46 13.22 48.18 -7.72
N PHE A 47 14.08 47.42 -7.07
CA PHE A 47 15.00 46.47 -7.71
C PHE A 47 14.74 45.06 -7.24
N LEU A 48 14.79 44.10 -8.16
CA LEU A 48 14.61 42.68 -7.91
C LEU A 48 15.93 41.95 -8.22
N ILE A 49 16.39 41.17 -7.24
CA ILE A 49 17.54 40.27 -7.37
C ILE A 49 17.05 38.87 -6.98
N LEU A 50 17.26 37.89 -7.85
CA LEU A 50 16.81 36.51 -7.65
C LEU A 50 18.02 35.59 -7.57
N LYS A 51 17.95 34.61 -6.67
CA LYS A 51 18.93 33.51 -6.57
C LYS A 51 18.22 32.20 -6.92
N VAL A 52 18.82 31.39 -7.79
CA VAL A 52 18.34 30.05 -8.10
C VAL A 52 18.68 29.13 -6.93
N ASP A 53 17.69 28.76 -6.12
CA ASP A 53 17.93 27.91 -4.95
C ASP A 53 17.88 26.41 -5.30
N GLU A 54 16.89 25.99 -6.08
CA GLU A 54 16.76 24.63 -6.59
C GLU A 54 16.21 24.63 -8.02
N LYS A 55 16.55 23.57 -8.78
CA LYS A 55 16.11 23.40 -10.17
C LYS A 55 15.60 21.98 -10.36
N HIS A 56 14.32 21.87 -10.66
CA HIS A 56 13.71 20.61 -11.07
C HIS A 56 13.83 20.48 -12.58
N SER A 57 14.41 19.39 -13.06
CA SER A 57 14.52 19.12 -14.50
C SER A 57 13.15 18.87 -15.10
N ALA A 58 12.89 19.43 -16.28
CA ALA A 58 11.73 19.06 -17.06
C ALA A 58 11.88 17.61 -17.53
N GLY A 59 10.93 16.75 -17.17
CA GLY A 59 10.96 15.33 -17.49
C GLY A 59 9.93 14.56 -16.67
N LEU A 60 9.82 13.26 -16.95
CA LEU A 60 9.14 12.35 -16.03
C LEU A 60 9.98 12.31 -14.75
N ALA A 61 9.39 12.67 -13.62
CA ALA A 61 10.01 12.47 -12.32
C ALA A 61 10.38 10.98 -12.17
N GLN A 62 11.49 10.69 -11.48
CA GLN A 62 11.89 9.30 -11.28
C GLN A 62 10.82 8.59 -10.47
N MET A 63 10.59 7.30 -10.75
CA MET A 63 9.56 6.52 -10.06
C MET A 63 9.66 6.67 -8.54
N ASP A 64 10.88 6.64 -8.00
CA ASP A 64 11.16 6.75 -6.55
C ASP A 64 10.68 8.09 -5.94
N GLU A 65 10.73 9.19 -6.70
CA GLU A 65 10.31 10.52 -6.23
C GLU A 65 8.79 10.65 -6.17
N VAL A 66 8.09 10.06 -7.14
CA VAL A 66 6.63 10.15 -7.28
C VAL A 66 5.88 8.94 -6.76
N GLU A 67 6.57 7.89 -6.31
CA GLU A 67 5.96 6.62 -5.91
C GLU A 67 4.88 6.83 -4.83
N ASN A 68 5.19 7.65 -3.83
CA ASN A 68 4.28 7.94 -2.72
C ASN A 68 3.05 8.73 -3.18
N GLU A 69 3.23 9.67 -4.10
CA GLU A 69 2.12 10.43 -4.68
C GLU A 69 1.22 9.53 -5.54
N ILE A 70 1.83 8.69 -6.38
CA ILE A 70 1.12 7.71 -7.21
C ILE A 70 0.37 6.73 -6.32
N ARG A 71 1.01 6.17 -5.29
CA ARG A 71 0.35 5.31 -4.30
C ARG A 71 -0.83 6.02 -3.65
N GLY A 72 -0.68 7.27 -3.21
CA GLY A 72 -1.77 8.05 -2.62
C GLY A 72 -2.96 8.21 -3.56
N LYS A 73 -2.70 8.50 -4.84
CA LYS A 73 -3.74 8.63 -5.88
C LYS A 73 -4.42 7.31 -6.21
N LEU A 74 -3.66 6.21 -6.26
CA LEU A 74 -4.18 4.88 -6.60
C LEU A 74 -4.84 4.18 -5.42
N PHE A 75 -4.49 4.54 -4.19
CA PHE A 75 -4.99 3.87 -2.99
C PHE A 75 -6.51 4.01 -2.86
N GLY A 76 -7.04 5.23 -2.93
CA GLY A 76 -8.48 5.50 -2.84
C GLY A 76 -9.36 4.62 -3.74
N PRO A 77 -9.17 4.63 -5.07
CA PRO A 77 -10.02 3.87 -5.99
C PRO A 77 -9.87 2.35 -5.87
N LEU A 78 -8.70 1.86 -5.44
CA LEU A 78 -8.47 0.42 -5.26
C LEU A 78 -8.93 -0.10 -3.89
N TYR A 79 -8.94 0.76 -2.88
CA TYR A 79 -9.23 0.37 -1.51
C TYR A 79 -10.69 -0.05 -1.33
N GLU A 80 -11.65 0.76 -1.78
CA GLU A 80 -13.07 0.47 -1.64
C GLU A 80 -13.51 -0.89 -2.23
N PRO A 81 -13.18 -1.25 -3.49
CA PRO A 81 -13.57 -2.54 -4.04
C PRO A 81 -12.88 -3.70 -3.32
N LYS A 82 -11.62 -3.54 -2.90
CA LYS A 82 -10.88 -4.58 -2.18
C LYS A 82 -11.42 -4.82 -0.78
N VAL A 83 -11.84 -3.77 -0.08
CA VAL A 83 -12.52 -3.90 1.22
C VAL A 83 -13.84 -4.63 1.04
N ARG A 84 -14.64 -4.28 0.02
CA ARG A 84 -15.91 -4.99 -0.25
C ARG A 84 -15.67 -6.46 -0.56
N GLU A 85 -14.69 -6.79 -1.39
CA GLU A 85 -14.30 -8.17 -1.68
C GLU A 85 -13.94 -8.94 -0.40
N TYR A 86 -13.11 -8.33 0.45
CA TYR A 86 -12.67 -8.92 1.71
C TYR A 86 -13.82 -9.13 2.71
N LEU A 87 -14.70 -8.13 2.89
CA LEU A 87 -15.87 -8.25 3.75
C LEU A 87 -16.84 -9.31 3.24
N THR A 88 -17.04 -9.39 1.92
CA THR A 88 -17.88 -10.43 1.31
C THR A 88 -17.33 -11.82 1.64
N LYS A 89 -16.00 -12.01 1.53
CA LYS A 89 -15.35 -13.25 1.91
C LYS A 89 -15.57 -13.61 3.38
N LEU A 90 -15.31 -12.67 4.30
CA LEU A 90 -15.54 -12.90 5.73
C LEU A 90 -16.99 -13.26 6.04
N ARG A 91 -17.95 -12.62 5.36
CA ARG A 91 -19.37 -12.95 5.51
C ARG A 91 -19.70 -14.34 5.00
N MET A 92 -19.04 -14.83 3.95
CA MET A 92 -19.21 -16.19 3.45
C MET A 92 -18.70 -17.22 4.46
N ASP A 93 -17.56 -16.94 5.10
CA ASP A 93 -16.93 -17.86 6.06
C ASP A 93 -17.63 -17.87 7.44
N ALA A 94 -18.24 -16.75 7.85
CA ALA A 94 -18.87 -16.62 9.17
C ALA A 94 -20.28 -17.23 9.24
N PHE A 95 -20.66 -17.85 10.36
CA PHE A 95 -22.05 -18.22 10.60
C PHE A 95 -22.85 -16.98 11.02
N LEU A 96 -23.81 -16.56 10.20
CA LEU A 96 -24.59 -15.34 10.39
C LEU A 96 -26.08 -15.66 10.43
N GLU A 97 -26.75 -15.13 11.45
CA GLU A 97 -28.20 -15.17 11.59
C GLU A 97 -28.71 -13.73 11.76
N ILE A 98 -29.64 -13.33 10.90
CA ILE A 98 -30.27 -12.02 10.98
C ILE A 98 -31.72 -12.22 11.41
N ARG A 99 -32.06 -11.63 12.56
CA ARG A 99 -33.41 -11.73 13.13
C ARG A 99 -34.41 -11.00 12.24
N GLU A 100 -35.64 -11.49 12.27
CA GLU A 100 -36.75 -10.83 11.59
C GLU A 100 -36.92 -9.39 12.08
N GLY A 101 -37.20 -8.48 11.13
CA GLY A 101 -37.32 -7.03 11.40
C GLY A 101 -36.02 -6.22 11.25
N TRP A 102 -34.89 -6.87 10.95
CA TRP A 102 -33.62 -6.19 10.70
C TRP A 102 -33.19 -6.32 9.23
N GLU A 103 -32.71 -5.23 8.64
CA GLU A 103 -32.24 -5.18 7.25
C GLU A 103 -30.72 -5.32 7.17
N ASP A 104 -30.26 -6.18 6.26
CA ASP A 104 -28.84 -6.45 6.03
C ASP A 104 -28.29 -5.60 4.88
N THR A 105 -27.76 -4.42 5.21
CA THR A 105 -27.18 -3.51 4.23
C THR A 105 -25.91 -4.04 3.56
N GLY A 106 -25.29 -5.08 4.12
CA GLY A 106 -24.05 -5.68 3.65
C GLY A 106 -24.21 -7.10 3.12
N ALA A 107 -25.41 -7.50 2.71
CA ALA A 107 -25.70 -8.85 2.25
C ALA A 107 -24.73 -9.29 1.13
N ALA A 108 -24.01 -10.38 1.40
CA ALA A 108 -23.17 -11.02 0.40
C ALA A 108 -24.06 -11.79 -0.60
N PRO A 109 -23.81 -11.69 -1.92
CA PRO A 109 -24.60 -12.39 -2.92
C PRO A 109 -24.51 -13.90 -2.71
N GLY A 110 -25.66 -14.57 -2.67
CA GLY A 110 -25.74 -16.05 -2.64
C GLY A 110 -25.73 -16.70 -1.25
N LYS A 111 -25.64 -15.94 -0.14
CA LYS A 111 -25.72 -16.50 1.22
C LYS A 111 -27.06 -16.20 1.89
N SER A 112 -27.75 -17.25 2.34
CA SER A 112 -28.97 -17.10 3.15
C SER A 112 -28.59 -16.90 4.63
N THR A 113 -29.11 -15.84 5.23
CA THR A 113 -28.92 -15.47 6.65
C THR A 113 -30.16 -15.77 7.52
N LYS A 114 -31.16 -16.44 6.95
CA LYS A 114 -32.36 -16.91 7.69
C LYS A 114 -31.98 -18.04 8.63
N TRP A 115 -32.61 -18.06 9.81
CA TRP A 115 -32.45 -19.14 10.79
C TRP A 115 -32.71 -20.50 10.13
N GLN A 116 -31.75 -21.42 10.28
CA GLN A 116 -31.86 -22.81 9.86
C GLN A 116 -31.69 -23.68 11.11
N ASP A 117 -32.48 -24.74 11.21
CA ASP A 117 -32.47 -25.66 12.35
C ASP A 117 -31.04 -26.23 12.58
N PRO A 118 -30.42 -26.01 13.75
CA PRO A 118 -29.04 -26.42 14.04
C PRO A 118 -28.81 -27.94 13.91
N ALA A 119 -29.85 -28.76 13.90
CA ALA A 119 -29.74 -30.20 13.66
C ALA A 119 -29.23 -30.59 12.26
N GLN A 120 -29.28 -29.67 11.29
CA GLN A 120 -28.81 -29.91 9.91
C GLN A 120 -27.38 -29.41 9.64
N LEU A 121 -26.83 -28.57 10.52
CA LEU A 121 -25.46 -28.07 10.42
C LEU A 121 -24.49 -29.13 10.96
N LYS A 122 -24.24 -30.17 10.16
CA LYS A 122 -23.13 -31.07 10.44
C LYS A 122 -21.84 -30.25 10.24
N PRO A 123 -20.95 -30.12 11.25
CA PRO A 123 -19.64 -29.55 11.01
C PRO A 123 -18.97 -30.35 9.89
N GLU A 124 -18.11 -29.70 9.08
CA GLU A 124 -17.27 -30.35 8.07
C GLU A 124 -16.34 -31.37 8.76
N THR A 125 -16.92 -32.49 9.15
CA THR A 125 -16.26 -33.61 9.78
C THR A 125 -15.73 -34.39 8.61
N VAL A 126 -14.41 -34.47 8.50
CA VAL A 126 -13.75 -35.32 7.51
C VAL A 126 -14.46 -36.68 7.53
N THR A 127 -15.05 -37.04 6.40
CA THR A 127 -15.90 -38.22 6.34
C THR A 127 -15.06 -39.45 6.70
N LYS A 128 -15.68 -40.46 7.31
CA LYS A 128 -14.97 -41.72 7.63
C LYS A 128 -14.28 -42.32 6.40
N GLU A 129 -14.86 -42.09 5.22
CA GLU A 129 -14.37 -42.51 3.92
C GLU A 129 -13.10 -41.74 3.49
N GLU A 130 -13.04 -40.43 3.69
CA GLU A 130 -11.83 -39.61 3.44
C GLU A 130 -10.68 -39.95 4.40
N VAL A 131 -10.98 -40.24 5.67
CA VAL A 131 -9.95 -40.67 6.64
C VAL A 131 -9.43 -42.06 6.27
N ALA A 132 -10.30 -42.95 5.78
CA ALA A 132 -9.92 -44.30 5.35
C ALA A 132 -9.10 -44.31 4.05
N SER A 133 -9.40 -43.40 3.11
CA SER A 133 -8.66 -43.28 1.85
C SER A 133 -7.33 -42.54 2.00
N ARG A 134 -7.13 -41.79 3.09
CA ARG A 134 -5.85 -41.16 3.39
C ARG A 134 -4.81 -42.23 3.73
N THR A 135 -4.04 -42.62 2.72
CA THR A 135 -2.93 -43.57 2.84
C THR A 135 -1.98 -43.14 3.96
N ARG A 136 -2.02 -43.84 5.10
CA ARG A 136 -1.07 -43.63 6.19
C ARG A 136 0.30 -44.05 5.70
N ARG A 137 1.12 -43.08 5.28
CA ARG A 137 2.54 -43.34 5.04
C ARG A 137 3.15 -43.81 6.36
N LYS A 138 3.57 -45.07 6.42
CA LYS A 138 4.35 -45.59 7.54
C LYS A 138 5.61 -44.74 7.62
N ARG A 139 5.63 -43.76 8.54
CA ARG A 139 6.87 -43.05 8.85
C ARG A 139 7.74 -44.10 9.50
N LEU A 140 8.82 -44.46 8.80
CA LEU A 140 9.85 -45.38 9.26
C LEU A 140 10.70 -44.66 10.32
N LEU A 141 10.06 -44.20 11.41
CA LEU A 141 10.66 -43.41 12.49
C LEU A 141 11.77 -44.18 13.22
N TRP A 142 11.88 -45.50 13.01
CA TRP A 142 13.01 -46.29 13.49
C TRP A 142 14.20 -46.29 12.51
N LEU A 143 13.97 -46.26 11.19
CA LEU A 143 15.03 -46.50 10.21
C LEU A 143 15.93 -45.29 9.95
N VAL A 144 15.52 -44.10 10.40
CA VAL A 144 16.36 -42.90 10.35
C VAL A 144 16.73 -42.56 11.79
N PRO A 145 18.00 -42.74 12.20
CA PRO A 145 18.43 -42.30 13.53
C PRO A 145 18.24 -40.80 13.64
N ILE A 146 17.61 -40.35 14.73
CA ILE A 146 17.43 -38.94 15.03
C ILE A 146 18.84 -38.32 15.16
N PRO A 147 19.16 -37.22 14.44
CA PRO A 147 20.46 -36.59 14.53
C PRO A 147 20.72 -36.14 15.97
N GLY A 148 21.77 -36.68 16.61
CA GLY A 148 22.17 -36.33 17.97
C GLY A 148 21.93 -37.39 19.05
N THR A 149 21.28 -38.52 18.75
CA THR A 149 21.10 -39.62 19.72
C THR A 149 21.84 -40.89 19.28
N LYS A 150 22.78 -41.38 20.10
CA LYS A 150 23.44 -42.69 19.91
C LYS A 150 22.53 -43.79 20.47
N ALA A 151 21.75 -44.47 19.62
CA ALA A 151 21.03 -45.68 20.02
C ALA A 151 21.84 -46.92 19.58
N GLU A 152 22.30 -47.70 20.57
CA GLU A 152 22.91 -49.02 20.34
C GLU A 152 21.90 -50.00 19.75
N ALA A 153 22.25 -50.59 18.60
CA ALA A 153 21.44 -51.62 17.96
C ALA A 153 21.44 -52.90 18.81
N LYS A 154 20.32 -53.21 19.46
CA LYS A 154 20.12 -54.55 20.03
C LYS A 154 19.83 -55.55 18.91
N SER A 155 20.79 -56.45 18.72
CA SER A 155 20.66 -57.71 18.00
C SER A 155 19.48 -58.52 18.56
N SER A 156 18.51 -58.86 17.70
CA SER A 156 17.49 -59.87 17.98
C SER A 156 17.74 -61.05 17.08
N SER A 157 18.22 -62.14 17.67
CA SER A 157 18.40 -63.45 17.05
C SER A 157 17.08 -64.21 16.89
N ARG A 158 16.92 -64.85 15.73
CA ARG A 158 15.94 -65.89 15.32
C ARG A 158 14.47 -65.50 15.20
#